data_AF-A0A2V5UW43-F1
#
_entry.id   AF-A0A2V5UW43-F1
#
_cell.length_a   1.000
_cell.length_b   1.000
_cell.length_c   1.000
_cell.angle_alpha   90.00
_cell.angle_beta   90.00
_cell.angle_gamma   90.00
#
_symmetry.space_group_name_H-M   'P 1'
#
loop_
_entity.id
_entity.type
_entity.pdbx_description
1 polymer ?
#
loop_
_entity_poly.entity_id
_entity_poly.type
_entity_poly.pdbx_seq_one_letter_code
_entity_poly.pdbx_strand_id
1 'polypeptide(L)'
;MARPLRIEYPGAYYHVTTRGNERKAIFRDDRDRERLLELLDRAVKHFHLRLHGYVLMSNHYHLLVETPRGGLSRALRYLNGVYTQAFNRRHRRVGHLFQGRYKAILVDKDAYSL
;
A
#
# COMPACT_ATOMS: atom_id res chain seq x y z
N MET A 1 21.93 8.59 -5.87
CA MET A 1 20.98 9.56 -6.46
C MET A 1 20.04 10.08 -5.39
N ALA A 2 19.84 11.39 -5.33
CA ALA A 2 18.81 12.00 -4.49
C ALA A 2 17.44 11.54 -4.98
N ARG A 3 16.56 11.17 -4.05
CA ARG A 3 15.21 10.68 -4.37
C ARG A 3 14.29 11.87 -4.63
N PRO A 4 13.45 11.82 -5.67
CA PRO A 4 12.40 12.82 -5.88
C PRO A 4 11.51 12.92 -4.64
N LEU A 5 11.16 14.15 -4.28
CA LEU A 5 10.18 14.41 -3.24
C LEU A 5 8.83 13.83 -3.66
N ARG A 6 8.11 13.24 -2.70
CA ARG A 6 6.72 12.88 -2.91
C ARG A 6 5.90 14.15 -2.75
N ILE A 7 5.23 14.54 -3.83
CA ILE A 7 4.29 15.65 -3.81
C ILE A 7 3.08 15.19 -2.99
N GLU A 8 2.84 15.83 -1.84
CA GLU A 8 1.69 15.60 -0.97
C GLU A 8 0.95 16.94 -0.77
N TYR A 9 -0.34 16.96 -1.05
CA TYR A 9 -1.24 18.07 -0.74
C TYR A 9 -2.64 17.54 -0.36
N PRO A 10 -3.42 18.32 0.43
CA PRO A 10 -4.79 17.94 0.80
C PRO A 10 -5.67 17.67 -0.43
N GLY A 11 -6.37 16.54 -0.43
CA GLY A 11 -7.26 16.13 -1.52
C GLY A 11 -6.57 15.49 -2.72
N ALA A 12 -5.25 15.26 -2.67
CA ALA A 12 -4.53 14.59 -3.75
C ALA A 12 -4.98 13.13 -3.92
N TYR A 13 -5.02 12.67 -5.18
CA TYR A 13 -5.31 11.30 -5.57
C TYR A 13 -4.04 10.58 -6.00
N TYR A 14 -3.91 9.32 -5.59
CA TYR A 14 -2.74 8.50 -5.86
C TYR A 14 -3.12 7.12 -6.36
N HIS A 15 -2.45 6.71 -7.44
CA HIS A 15 -2.28 5.30 -7.76
C HIS A 15 -1.04 4.77 -7.03
N VAL A 16 -1.29 3.95 -6.01
CA VAL A 16 -0.23 3.35 -5.19
C VAL A 16 0.05 1.94 -5.65
N THR A 17 1.33 1.59 -5.77
CA THR A 17 1.77 0.24 -6.09
C THR A 17 2.88 -0.23 -5.15
N THR A 18 2.81 -1.49 -4.74
CA THR A 18 3.89 -2.18 -3.99
C THR A 18 4.17 -3.53 -4.63
N ARG A 19 5.40 -4.04 -4.50
CA ARG A 19 5.79 -5.31 -5.10
C ARG A 19 6.65 -6.13 -4.15
N GLY A 20 6.42 -7.44 -4.15
CA GLY A 20 7.16 -8.41 -3.36
C GLY A 20 8.62 -8.50 -3.78
N ASN A 21 9.50 -8.68 -2.80
CA ASN A 21 10.93 -8.82 -3.01
C ASN A 21 11.22 -9.91 -4.03
N GLU A 22 12.12 -9.65 -4.99
CA GLU A 22 12.41 -10.56 -6.11
C GLU A 22 11.16 -10.98 -6.91
N ARG A 23 10.12 -10.12 -6.95
CA ARG A 23 8.79 -10.42 -7.53
C ARG A 23 8.10 -11.67 -6.93
N LYS A 24 8.54 -12.12 -5.75
CA LYS A 24 7.95 -13.26 -5.03
C LYS A 24 6.56 -12.90 -4.50
N ALA A 25 5.77 -13.94 -4.25
CA ALA A 25 4.42 -13.78 -3.72
C ALA A 25 4.43 -13.06 -2.37
N ILE A 26 3.58 -12.04 -2.25
CA ILE A 26 3.26 -11.35 -1.00
C ILE A 26 1.96 -11.87 -0.38
N PHE A 27 1.20 -12.68 -1.12
CA PHE A 27 0.07 -13.45 -0.63
C PHE A 27 0.26 -14.90 -1.07
N ARG A 28 0.37 -15.83 -0.13
CA ARG A 28 0.47 -17.27 -0.43
C ARG A 28 -0.89 -17.96 -0.46
N ASP A 29 -1.84 -17.41 0.28
CA ASP A 29 -3.22 -17.87 0.38
C ASP A 29 -4.15 -16.69 0.68
N ASP A 30 -5.46 -16.94 0.74
CA ASP A 30 -6.45 -15.86 0.93
C ASP A 30 -6.42 -15.26 2.33
N ARG A 31 -5.94 -15.98 3.34
CA ARG A 31 -5.80 -15.42 4.68
C ARG A 31 -4.71 -14.33 4.73
N ASP A 32 -3.70 -14.42 3.87
CA ASP A 32 -2.75 -13.32 3.70
C ASP A 32 -3.43 -12.07 3.10
N ARG A 33 -4.38 -12.26 2.17
CA ARG A 33 -5.16 -11.16 1.56
C ARG A 33 -6.09 -10.53 2.56
N GLU A 34 -6.86 -11.34 3.29
CA GLU A 34 -7.75 -10.92 4.37
C GLU A 34 -6.97 -10.08 5.39
N ARG A 35 -5.80 -10.57 5.81
CA ARG A 35 -4.95 -9.84 6.76
C ARG A 35 -4.50 -8.48 6.24
N LEU A 36 -4.15 -8.38 4.94
CA LEU A 36 -3.80 -7.09 4.35
C LEU A 36 -5.02 -6.16 4.28
N LEU A 37 -6.19 -6.67 3.91
CA LEU A 37 -7.43 -5.88 3.85
C LEU A 37 -7.86 -5.36 5.23
N GLU A 38 -7.75 -6.17 6.28
CA GLU A 38 -7.96 -5.74 7.66
C GLU A 38 -7.03 -4.59 8.06
N LEU A 39 -5.74 -4.69 7.72
CA LEU A 39 -4.77 -3.65 8.00
C LEU A 39 -5.00 -2.40 7.15
N LEU A 40 -5.46 -2.58 5.91
CA LEU A 40 -5.80 -1.49 5.00
C LEU A 40 -7.00 -0.70 5.53
N ASP A 41 -8.07 -1.38 5.97
CA ASP A 41 -9.24 -0.74 6.60
C ASP A 41 -8.82 0.07 7.84
N ARG A 42 -7.99 -0.51 8.71
CA ARG A 42 -7.42 0.21 9.87
C ARG A 42 -6.60 1.42 9.45
N ALA A 43 -5.77 1.29 8.42
CA ALA A 43 -4.96 2.39 7.91
C ALA A 43 -5.84 3.52 7.32
N VAL A 44 -6.87 3.16 6.55
CA VAL A 44 -7.81 4.12 5.96
C VAL A 44 -8.49 4.94 7.06
N LYS A 45 -9.00 4.28 8.09
CA LYS A 45 -9.66 4.93 9.23
C LYS A 45 -8.70 5.79 10.05
N HIS A 46 -7.56 5.23 10.44
CA HIS A 46 -6.61 5.90 11.34
C HIS A 46 -5.91 7.10 10.70
N PHE A 47 -5.64 7.05 9.40
CA PHE A 47 -4.95 8.12 8.68
C PHE A 47 -5.88 9.01 7.85
N HIS A 48 -7.21 8.86 8.01
CA HIS A 48 -8.24 9.63 7.31
C HIS A 48 -8.08 9.61 5.78
N LEU A 49 -7.77 8.44 5.23
CA LEU A 49 -7.71 8.24 3.78
C LEU A 49 -9.10 7.96 3.22
N ARG A 50 -9.26 8.15 1.91
CA ARG A 50 -10.41 7.63 1.16
C ARG A 50 -9.91 6.62 0.14
N LEU A 51 -10.34 5.37 0.28
CA LEU A 51 -9.99 4.29 -0.64
C LEU A 51 -11.09 4.19 -1.71
N HIS A 52 -10.72 4.40 -2.96
CA HIS A 52 -11.65 4.36 -4.10
C HIS A 52 -11.64 3.00 -4.80
N GLY A 53 -10.53 2.27 -4.73
CA GLY A 53 -10.43 0.93 -5.30
C GLY A 53 -9.12 0.26 -4.95
N TYR A 54 -9.07 -1.06 -5.11
CA TYR A 54 -7.86 -1.84 -4.88
C TYR A 54 -7.82 -3.10 -5.76
N VAL A 55 -6.62 -3.59 -6.02
CA VAL A 55 -6.38 -4.88 -6.69
C VAL A 55 -5.29 -5.63 -5.95
N LEU A 56 -5.52 -6.90 -5.61
CA LEU A 56 -4.57 -7.77 -4.92
C LEU A 56 -4.07 -8.87 -5.87
N MET A 57 -2.89 -8.68 -6.46
CA MET A 57 -2.20 -9.69 -7.25
C MET A 57 -1.30 -10.53 -6.35
N SER A 58 -0.88 -11.73 -6.75
CA SER A 58 -0.08 -12.62 -5.88
C SER A 58 1.22 -12.00 -5.37
N ASN A 59 1.89 -11.15 -6.15
CA ASN A 59 3.18 -10.54 -5.81
C ASN A 59 3.16 -9.01 -5.73
N HIS A 60 2.01 -8.36 -5.85
CA HIS A 60 1.89 -6.91 -5.75
C HIS A 60 0.44 -6.51 -5.45
N TYR A 61 0.24 -5.28 -4.99
CA TYR A 61 -1.10 -4.71 -4.90
C TYR A 61 -1.12 -3.28 -5.46
N HIS A 62 -2.31 -2.88 -5.91
CA HIS A 62 -2.62 -1.53 -6.35
C HIS A 62 -3.70 -0.93 -5.45
N LEU A 63 -3.58 0.36 -5.12
CA LEU A 63 -4.62 1.12 -4.43
C LEU A 63 -4.88 2.41 -5.21
N LEU A 64 -6.15 2.80 -5.34
CA LEU A 64 -6.55 4.15 -5.71
C LEU A 64 -7.01 4.87 -4.43
N VAL A 65 -6.23 5.86 -3.99
CA VAL A 65 -6.41 6.50 -2.68
C VAL A 65 -6.41 8.01 -2.83
N GLU A 66 -7.37 8.66 -2.22
CA GLU A 66 -7.37 10.10 -1.97
C GLU A 66 -6.88 10.37 -0.54
N THR A 67 -6.10 11.44 -0.37
CA THR A 67 -5.58 11.89 0.92
C THR A 67 -6.16 13.25 1.30
N PRO A 68 -7.39 13.33 1.85
CA PRO A 68 -8.02 14.60 2.21
C PRO A 68 -7.16 15.51 3.09
N ARG A 69 -6.34 14.91 3.97
CA ARG A 69 -5.43 15.63 4.90
C ARG A 69 -3.96 15.27 4.69
N GLY A 70 -3.59 14.72 3.52
CA GLY A 70 -2.27 14.14 3.27
C GLY A 70 -2.02 12.85 4.08
N GLY A 71 -0.77 12.50 4.33
CA GLY A 71 -0.41 11.42 5.26
C GLY A 71 -0.29 10.02 4.63
N LEU A 72 -0.29 9.93 3.31
CA LEU A 72 -0.11 8.67 2.57
C LEU A 72 1.14 7.90 3.02
N SER A 73 2.25 8.63 3.18
CA SER A 73 3.52 8.04 3.60
C SER A 73 3.45 7.36 4.98
N ARG A 74 2.67 7.92 5.93
CA ARG A 74 2.49 7.32 7.26
C ARG A 74 1.60 6.08 7.19
N ALA A 75 0.52 6.15 6.43
CA ALA A 75 -0.41 5.04 6.24
C ALA A 75 0.26 3.83 5.57
N LEU A 76 1.01 4.06 4.49
CA LEU A 76 1.70 2.99 3.76
C LEU A 76 2.89 2.42 4.53
N ARG A 77 3.51 3.22 5.42
CA ARG A 77 4.52 2.71 6.36
C ARG A 77 3.89 1.77 7.38
N TYR A 78 2.75 2.14 7.96
CA TYR A 78 1.99 1.29 8.87
C TYR A 78 1.53 0.00 8.18
N LEU A 79 0.80 0.12 7.07
CA LEU A 79 0.24 -1.01 6.34
C LEU A 79 1.31 -2.03 5.96
N ASN A 80 2.34 -1.60 5.25
CA ASN A 80 3.38 -2.52 4.76
C ASN A 80 4.25 -3.06 5.89
N GLY A 81 4.53 -2.25 6.91
CA GLY A 81 5.34 -2.65 8.05
C GLY A 81 4.66 -3.73 8.88
N VAL A 82 3.42 -3.48 9.32
CA VAL A 82 2.65 -4.42 10.14
C VAL A 82 2.34 -5.69 9.35
N TYR A 83 1.99 -5.56 8.07
CA TYR A 83 1.76 -6.71 7.21
C TYR A 83 3.00 -7.59 7.05
N THR A 84 4.17 -6.97 6.79
CA THR A 84 5.44 -7.71 6.66
C THR A 84 5.75 -8.50 7.94
N GLN A 85 5.56 -7.91 9.11
CA GLN A 85 5.78 -8.59 10.38
C GLN A 85 4.84 -9.79 10.56
N ALA A 86 3.55 -9.62 10.28
CA ALA A 86 2.55 -10.67 10.38
C ALA A 86 2.82 -11.82 9.40
N PHE A 87 3.12 -11.48 8.14
CA PHE A 87 3.46 -12.45 7.09
C PHE A 87 4.71 -13.24 7.45
N ASN A 88 5.77 -12.55 7.87
CA ASN A 88 7.02 -13.20 8.26
C ASN A 88 6.83 -14.15 9.44
N ARG A 89 6.07 -13.75 10.46
CA ARG A 89 5.75 -14.61 11.61
C ARG A 89 4.98 -15.87 11.17
N ARG A 90 3.92 -15.70 10.38
CA ARG A 90 3.07 -16.81 9.90
C ARG A 90 3.85 -17.80 9.05
N HIS A 91 4.70 -17.30 8.16
CA HIS A 91 5.41 -18.11 7.17
C HIS A 91 6.83 -18.49 7.59
N ARG A 92 7.20 -18.24 8.86
CA ARG A 92 8.54 -18.49 9.43
C ARG A 92 9.67 -17.91 8.56
N ARG A 93 9.48 -16.68 8.09
CA ARG A 93 10.43 -15.94 7.27
C ARG A 93 11.09 -14.82 8.05
N VAL A 94 12.24 -14.39 7.55
CA VAL A 94 12.95 -13.18 8.00
C VAL A 94 13.26 -12.28 6.81
N GLY A 95 13.59 -11.02 7.09
CA GLY A 95 13.97 -10.04 6.07
C GLY A 95 12.80 -9.35 5.38
N HIS A 96 13.10 -8.71 4.25
CA HIS A 96 12.14 -7.87 3.53
C HIS A 96 11.11 -8.70 2.75
N LEU A 97 9.84 -8.38 2.93
CA LEU A 97 8.75 -8.92 2.10
C LEU A 97 8.58 -8.12 0.80
N PHE A 98 8.67 -6.80 0.86
CA PHE A 98 8.55 -5.91 -0.30
C PHE A 98 9.93 -5.50 -0.83
N GLN A 99 10.03 -5.22 -2.14
CA GLN A 99 11.29 -4.76 -2.80
C GLN A 99 11.82 -3.42 -2.25
N GLY A 100 10.98 -2.67 -1.56
CA GLY A 100 11.33 -1.38 -1.03
C GLY A 100 10.07 -0.56 -0.74
N ARG A 101 10.21 0.76 -0.84
CA ARG A 101 9.08 1.66 -0.64
C ARG A 101 8.05 1.48 -1.76
N TYR A 102 6.78 1.73 -1.41
CA TYR A 102 5.71 1.90 -2.38
C TYR A 102 6.04 3.00 -3.41
N LYS A 103 5.51 2.83 -4.62
CA LYS A 103 5.38 3.91 -5.61
C LYS A 103 4.01 4.56 -5.44
N ALA A 104 3.94 5.88 -5.56
CA ALA A 104 2.68 6.61 -5.61
C ALA A 104 2.77 7.59 -6.77
N ILE A 105 1.88 7.43 -7.72
CA ILE A 105 1.74 8.28 -8.89
C ILE A 105 0.55 9.19 -8.60
N LEU A 106 0.75 10.50 -8.68
CA LEU A 106 -0.34 11.47 -8.61
C LEU A 106 -1.21 11.28 -9.85
N VAL A 107 -2.51 11.14 -9.65
CA VAL A 107 -3.47 10.97 -10.73
C VAL A 107 -4.52 12.07 -10.67
N ASP A 108 -5.01 12.46 -11.83
CA ASP A 108 -6.15 13.36 -11.90
C ASP A 108 -7.42 12.59 -11.52
N LYS A 109 -8.31 13.24 -10.77
CA LYS A 109 -9.57 12.67 -10.32
C LYS A 109 -10.44 12.25 -11.50
N ASP A 110 -10.49 13.09 -12.53
CA ASP A 110 -11.41 12.92 -13.65
C ASP A 110 -10.84 11.98 -14.74
N ALA A 111 -9.52 11.79 -14.78
CA ALA A 111 -8.88 10.86 -15.71
C ALA A 111 -8.84 9.40 -15.21
N TYR A 112 -9.11 9.16 -13.92
CA TYR A 112 -9.00 7.86 -13.27
C TYR A 112 -10.24 7.43 -12.47
N SER A 113 -11.33 8.19 -12.56
CA SER A 113 -12.66 7.72 -12.19
C SER A 113 -13.18 6.86 -13.36
N LEU A 114 -13.30 5.55 -13.12
CA LEU A 114 -14.11 4.67 -13.97
C LEU A 114 -15.59 4.95 -13.76
#